data_AF-A0A0F9VBX9-F1
#
_entry.id   AF-A0A0F9VBX9-F1
#
_cell.length_a   1.000
_cell.length_b   1.000
_cell.length_c   1.000
_cell.angle_alpha   90.00
_cell.angle_beta   90.00
_cell.angle_gamma   90.00
#
_symmetry.space_group_name_H-M   'P 1'
#
loop_
_entity.id
_entity.type
_entity.pdbx_description
1 polymer ?
#
loop_
_entity_poly.entity_id
_entity_poly.type
_entity_poly.pdbx_seq_one_letter_code
_entity_poly.pdbx_strand_id
1 'polypeptide(L)'
;MVNKNIKQQAEICASLAEFRPHLEEKLKTELSYIDIVSALEQFTECVRYLNTRRSTGAKLNLEGENDVQDAIYLMLRPWVTDLIYENPTEKVGNRFAIKDFLSKSAKTVIEAKFIRDKVHGKQISKELHDDIEVYRHHQHCEHLVFFIYDPDSSIPDVVALREEIVSDRIYSGRPLYCHLIVRP
;
A
#
# COMPACT_ATOMS: atom_id res chain seq x y z
N MET A 1 0.98 36.27 44.81
CA MET A 1 0.15 35.05 44.88
C MET A 1 0.14 34.42 43.50
N VAL A 2 0.85 33.30 43.29
CA VAL A 2 0.79 32.58 42.01
C VAL A 2 -0.64 32.07 41.84
N ASN A 3 -1.26 32.46 40.73
CA ASN A 3 -2.67 32.22 40.46
C ASN A 3 -2.96 30.72 40.56
N LYS A 4 -3.86 30.29 41.46
CA LYS A 4 -4.17 28.87 41.75
C LYS A 4 -4.41 28.04 40.48
N ASN A 5 -4.95 28.69 39.45
CA ASN A 5 -5.22 28.14 38.12
C ASN A 5 -3.94 27.70 37.37
N ILE A 6 -2.84 28.43 37.50
CA ILE A 6 -1.56 28.11 36.84
C ILE A 6 -0.90 26.88 37.48
N LYS A 7 -0.98 26.74 38.80
CA LYS A 7 -0.46 25.54 39.49
C LYS A 7 -1.24 24.29 39.09
N GLN A 8 -2.57 24.40 39.02
CA GLN A 8 -3.43 23.29 38.64
C GLN A 8 -3.22 22.90 37.17
N GLN A 9 -3.03 23.87 36.27
CA GLN A 9 -2.64 23.60 34.87
C GLN A 9 -1.25 22.96 34.76
N ALA A 10 -0.27 23.40 35.56
CA ALA A 10 1.06 22.81 35.58
C ALA A 10 1.05 21.35 36.10
N GLU A 11 0.22 21.03 37.10
CA GLU A 11 0.03 19.66 37.60
C GLU A 11 -0.62 18.76 36.55
N ILE A 12 -1.63 19.25 35.81
CA ILE A 12 -2.23 18.51 34.70
C ILE A 12 -1.19 18.24 33.60
N CYS A 13 -0.41 19.25 33.20
CA CYS A 13 0.66 19.07 32.22
C CYS A 13 1.76 18.10 32.70
N ALA A 14 2.11 18.12 33.99
CA ALA A 14 3.07 17.20 34.58
C ALA A 14 2.54 15.76 34.56
N SER A 15 1.27 15.54 34.92
CA SER A 15 0.65 14.21 34.82
C SER A 15 0.59 13.72 33.37
N LEU A 16 0.33 14.60 32.40
CA LEU A 16 0.35 14.24 30.97
C LEU A 16 1.76 13.87 30.48
N ALA A 17 2.80 14.50 31.03
CA ALA A 17 4.19 14.16 30.74
C ALA A 17 4.57 12.76 31.27
N GLU A 18 3.96 12.30 32.37
CA GLU A 18 4.16 10.95 32.90
C GLU A 18 3.47 9.87 32.05
N PHE A 19 2.37 10.21 31.37
CA PHE A 19 1.71 9.31 30.42
C PHE A 19 2.36 9.28 29.03
N ARG A 20 3.19 10.29 28.70
CA ARG A 20 3.84 10.43 27.40
C ARG A 20 4.69 9.21 27.00
N PRO A 21 5.52 8.61 27.87
CA PRO A 21 6.29 7.40 27.53
C PRO A 21 5.38 6.22 27.19
N HIS A 22 4.27 6.06 27.91
CA HIS A 22 3.31 4.99 27.67
C HIS A 22 2.54 5.22 26.36
N LEU A 23 2.23 6.48 26.01
CA LEU A 23 1.65 6.83 24.72
C LEU A 23 2.66 6.59 23.58
N GLU A 24 3.91 7.01 23.74
CA GLU A 24 4.98 6.77 22.78
C GLU A 24 5.27 5.27 22.60
N GLU A 25 5.19 4.47 23.65
CA GLU A 25 5.31 3.01 23.61
C GLU A 25 4.09 2.33 22.97
N LYS A 26 2.88 2.82 23.22
CA LYS A 26 1.65 2.32 22.59
C LYS A 26 1.54 2.74 21.11
N LEU A 27 2.16 3.86 20.74
CA LEU A 27 2.32 4.33 19.35
C LEU A 27 3.50 3.66 18.64
N LYS A 28 4.36 2.94 19.36
CA LYS A 28 5.48 2.14 18.84
C LYS A 28 5.06 0.74 18.36
N THR A 29 3.77 0.48 18.17
CA THR A 29 3.39 -0.66 17.31
C THR A 29 3.97 -0.39 15.93
N GLU A 30 5.04 -1.12 15.59
CA GLU A 30 5.68 -1.00 14.30
C GLU A 30 4.65 -1.28 13.20
N LEU A 31 4.60 -0.38 12.22
CA LEU A 31 3.76 -0.54 11.05
C LEU A 31 4.07 -1.89 10.38
N SER A 32 3.05 -2.72 10.19
CA SER A 32 3.19 -4.04 9.59
C SER A 32 2.60 -4.08 8.18
N TYR A 33 2.94 -5.13 7.42
CA TYR A 33 2.29 -5.40 6.13
C TYR A 33 0.77 -5.60 6.27
N ILE A 34 0.29 -6.08 7.44
CA ILE A 34 -1.13 -6.32 7.69
C ILE A 34 -1.89 -5.00 7.69
N ASP A 35 -1.30 -3.93 8.24
CA ASP A 35 -1.92 -2.60 8.25
C ASP A 35 -2.05 -2.05 6.83
N ILE A 36 -1.01 -2.23 6.01
CA ILE A 36 -1.00 -1.85 4.58
C ILE A 36 -2.05 -2.62 3.80
N VAL A 37 -2.08 -3.96 3.90
CA VAL A 37 -3.06 -4.81 3.23
C VAL A 37 -4.48 -4.44 3.67
N SER A 38 -4.71 -4.27 4.98
CA SER A 38 -6.01 -3.89 5.53
C SER A 38 -6.48 -2.54 4.98
N ALA A 39 -5.57 -1.58 4.83
CA ALA A 39 -5.90 -0.32 4.17
C ALA A 39 -6.26 -0.56 2.71
N LEU A 40 -5.42 -1.22 1.92
CA LEU A 40 -5.69 -1.46 0.49
C LEU A 40 -7.00 -2.20 0.23
N GLU A 41 -7.43 -3.11 1.12
CA GLU A 41 -8.74 -3.77 1.03
C GLU A 41 -9.92 -2.76 1.08
N GLN A 42 -9.72 -1.58 1.67
CA GLN A 42 -10.70 -0.48 1.74
C GLN A 42 -10.70 0.45 0.52
N PHE A 43 -9.88 0.20 -0.50
CA PHE A 43 -9.74 1.08 -1.66
C PHE A 43 -11.07 1.43 -2.32
N THR A 44 -11.95 0.45 -2.54
CA THR A 44 -13.27 0.68 -3.16
C THR A 44 -14.13 1.63 -2.34
N GLU A 45 -13.98 1.67 -1.01
CA GLU A 45 -14.70 2.63 -0.17
C GLU A 45 -14.21 4.06 -0.38
N CYS A 46 -12.90 4.24 -0.56
CA CYS A 46 -12.31 5.54 -0.94
C CYS A 46 -12.85 6.00 -2.29
N VAL A 47 -12.85 5.12 -3.30
CA VAL A 47 -13.37 5.43 -4.65
C VAL A 47 -14.87 5.74 -4.60
N ARG A 48 -15.67 4.93 -3.90
CA ARG A 48 -17.12 5.12 -3.74
C ARG A 48 -17.44 6.48 -3.14
N TYR A 49 -16.76 6.87 -2.07
CA TYR A 49 -16.97 8.17 -1.44
C TYR A 49 -16.69 9.33 -2.41
N LEU A 50 -15.65 9.22 -3.23
CA LEU A 50 -15.32 10.24 -4.23
C LEU A 50 -16.40 10.36 -5.31
N ASN A 51 -17.11 9.27 -5.62
CA ASN A 51 -18.20 9.25 -6.59
C ASN A 51 -19.55 9.76 -6.03
N THR A 52 -19.79 9.69 -4.71
CA THR A 52 -21.10 10.04 -4.11
C THR A 52 -21.11 11.33 -3.28
N ARG A 53 -20.07 12.15 -3.36
CA ARG A 53 -19.89 13.33 -2.50
C ARG A 53 -20.71 14.56 -2.91
N ARG A 54 -20.80 15.53 -2.00
CA ARG A 54 -21.59 16.77 -2.11
C ARG A 54 -21.06 17.81 -3.11
N SER A 55 -19.80 17.71 -3.56
CA SER A 55 -19.15 18.68 -4.45
C SER A 55 -18.48 17.99 -5.64
N THR A 56 -18.54 18.59 -6.82
CA THR A 56 -17.92 18.07 -8.04
C THR A 56 -16.42 18.38 -8.14
N GLY A 57 -15.85 19.18 -7.24
CA GLY A 57 -14.52 19.80 -7.42
C GLY A 57 -13.28 18.91 -7.28
N ALA A 58 -13.34 17.77 -6.59
CA ALA A 58 -12.14 16.97 -6.25
C ALA A 58 -12.12 15.57 -6.90
N LYS A 59 -12.17 15.43 -8.22
CA LYS A 59 -12.29 14.11 -8.86
C LYS A 59 -10.98 13.32 -8.81
N LEU A 60 -11.07 12.05 -8.42
CA LEU A 60 -10.05 11.04 -8.69
C LEU A 60 -10.61 10.19 -9.82
N ASN A 61 -10.00 10.29 -10.99
CA ASN A 61 -10.45 9.59 -12.19
C ASN A 61 -9.49 8.43 -12.42
N LEU A 62 -9.95 7.19 -12.25
CA LEU A 62 -9.12 6.00 -12.36
C LEU A 62 -9.20 5.45 -13.79
N GLU A 63 -8.46 6.06 -14.72
CA GLU A 63 -8.48 5.70 -16.15
C GLU A 63 -7.25 4.88 -16.57
N GLY A 64 -6.25 4.79 -15.70
CA GLY A 64 -5.08 3.96 -15.92
C GLY A 64 -4.28 3.66 -14.66
N GLU A 65 -3.17 2.96 -14.87
CA GLU A 65 -2.30 2.47 -13.80
C GLU A 65 -1.73 3.59 -12.93
N ASN A 66 -1.26 4.68 -13.55
CA ASN A 66 -0.73 5.83 -12.82
C ASN A 66 -1.79 6.47 -11.90
N ASP A 67 -3.06 6.52 -12.32
CA ASP A 67 -4.13 7.09 -11.49
C ASP A 67 -4.43 6.22 -10.27
N VAL A 68 -4.37 4.88 -10.45
CA VAL A 68 -4.50 3.91 -9.36
C VAL A 68 -3.32 4.01 -8.40
N GLN A 69 -2.10 4.17 -8.92
CA GLN A 69 -0.91 4.41 -8.12
C GLN A 69 -1.03 5.70 -7.30
N ASP A 70 -1.43 6.82 -7.91
CA ASP A 70 -1.65 8.08 -7.21
C ASP A 70 -2.69 7.94 -6.10
N ALA A 71 -3.78 7.20 -6.35
CA ALA A 71 -4.81 6.91 -5.36
C ALA A 71 -4.27 6.13 -4.15
N ILE A 72 -3.49 5.07 -4.40
CA ILE A 72 -2.84 4.27 -3.37
C ILE A 72 -1.83 5.12 -2.59
N TYR A 73 -1.04 5.94 -3.29
CA TYR A 73 -0.07 6.81 -2.65
C TYR A 73 -0.76 7.81 -1.72
N LEU A 74 -1.82 8.48 -2.17
CA LEU A 74 -2.62 9.39 -1.34
C LEU A 74 -3.24 8.68 -0.13
N MET A 75 -3.64 7.43 -0.30
CA MET A 75 -4.24 6.60 0.74
C MET A 75 -3.23 6.18 1.83
N LEU A 76 -2.01 5.83 1.44
CA LEU A 76 -1.02 5.23 2.35
C LEU A 76 0.00 6.23 2.88
N ARG A 77 0.49 7.14 2.04
CA ARG A 77 1.61 8.06 2.35
C ARG A 77 1.44 8.88 3.64
N PRO A 78 0.25 9.34 4.04
CA PRO A 78 0.09 10.14 5.26
C PRO A 78 0.48 9.42 6.56
N TRP A 79 0.43 8.08 6.59
CA TRP A 79 0.66 7.29 7.80
C TRP A 79 1.72 6.18 7.61
N VAL A 80 1.98 5.75 6.38
CA VAL A 80 3.19 4.97 6.03
C VAL A 80 4.31 5.96 5.73
N THR A 81 5.00 6.40 6.78
CA THR A 81 5.93 7.56 6.70
C THR A 81 7.19 7.29 5.88
N ASP A 82 7.56 6.02 5.69
CA ASP A 82 8.69 5.57 4.88
C ASP A 82 8.27 5.05 3.49
N LEU A 83 7.02 5.25 3.08
CA LEU A 83 6.54 4.88 1.74
C LEU A 83 7.29 5.71 0.70
N ILE A 84 8.11 5.03 -0.08
CA ILE A 84 8.86 5.62 -1.19
C ILE A 84 8.52 4.88 -2.48
N TYR A 85 8.72 5.56 -3.60
CA TYR A 85 8.74 4.89 -4.89
C TYR A 85 9.98 3.99 -5.00
N GLU A 86 9.77 2.74 -5.39
CA GLU A 86 10.82 1.84 -5.82
C GLU A 86 11.29 2.33 -7.20
N ASN A 87 12.57 2.70 -7.29
CA ASN A 87 13.15 3.04 -8.57
C ASN A 87 13.65 1.72 -9.18
N PRO A 88 13.20 1.34 -10.39
CA PRO A 88 13.82 0.25 -11.11
C PRO A 88 15.27 0.63 -11.34
N THR A 89 16.15 0.02 -10.55
CA THR A 89 17.57 0.35 -10.62
C THR A 89 18.09 -0.31 -11.91
N GLU A 90 18.45 0.53 -12.87
CA GLU A 90 19.25 0.26 -14.08
C GLU A 90 18.55 -0.06 -15.42
N LYS A 91 18.52 0.98 -16.28
CA LYS A 91 18.84 0.93 -17.72
C LYS A 91 18.06 -0.05 -18.62
N VAL A 92 16.83 0.30 -19.01
CA VAL A 92 16.38 0.16 -20.41
C VAL A 92 15.40 1.28 -20.75
N GLY A 93 15.84 2.24 -21.58
CA GLY A 93 14.97 3.03 -22.46
C GLY A 93 13.89 3.93 -21.82
N ASN A 94 14.27 5.14 -21.44
CA ASN A 94 13.49 6.38 -21.63
C ASN A 94 11.97 6.39 -21.29
N ARG A 95 11.53 5.70 -20.24
CA ARG A 95 10.28 6.03 -19.52
C ARG A 95 10.53 5.93 -18.03
N PHE A 96 10.54 7.08 -17.36
CA PHE A 96 10.46 7.17 -15.90
C PHE A 96 9.03 6.77 -15.49
N ALA A 97 8.71 5.49 -15.62
CA ALA A 97 7.54 4.93 -14.96
C ALA A 97 7.98 4.62 -13.55
N ILE A 98 7.51 5.43 -12.61
CA ILE A 98 7.45 5.07 -11.20
C ILE A 98 6.52 3.87 -11.14
N LYS A 99 7.00 2.70 -10.73
CA LYS A 99 6.19 1.47 -10.82
C LYS A 99 5.61 1.09 -9.47
N ASP A 100 6.47 0.99 -8.46
CA ASP A 100 6.10 0.29 -7.22
C ASP A 100 6.35 1.15 -5.99
N PHE A 101 5.67 0.80 -4.90
CA PHE A 101 5.89 1.42 -3.60
C PHE A 101 6.66 0.48 -2.68
N LEU A 102 7.64 1.00 -1.96
CA LEU A 102 8.39 0.28 -0.95
C LEU A 102 8.21 0.94 0.42
N SER A 103 7.86 0.13 1.43
CA SER A 103 8.05 0.45 2.84
C SER A 103 9.10 -0.50 3.41
N LYS A 104 10.24 0.05 3.84
CA LYS A 104 11.36 -0.73 4.37
C LYS A 104 11.06 -1.23 5.78
N SER A 105 10.37 -0.41 6.58
CA SER A 105 9.95 -0.75 7.94
C SER A 105 8.96 -1.92 7.92
N ALA A 106 7.98 -1.91 7.01
CA ALA A 106 7.03 -3.00 6.83
C ALA A 106 7.58 -4.15 5.95
N LYS A 107 8.81 -4.04 5.41
CA LYS A 107 9.42 -4.96 4.42
C LYS A 107 8.46 -5.33 3.28
N THR A 108 7.70 -4.35 2.83
CA THR A 108 6.56 -4.55 1.93
C THR A 108 6.78 -3.75 0.64
N VAL A 109 6.62 -4.43 -0.49
CA VAL A 109 6.48 -3.82 -1.81
C VAL A 109 5.01 -3.89 -2.23
N ILE A 110 4.50 -2.82 -2.83
CA ILE A 110 3.16 -2.75 -3.40
C ILE A 110 3.31 -2.47 -4.90
N GLU A 111 2.90 -3.44 -5.71
CA GLU A 111 2.81 -3.34 -7.17
C GLU A 111 1.34 -3.08 -7.52
N ALA A 112 1.05 -1.95 -8.14
CA ALA A 112 -0.30 -1.59 -8.55
C ALA A 112 -0.46 -1.74 -10.07
N LYS A 113 -1.49 -2.46 -10.50
CA LYS A 113 -1.81 -2.67 -11.93
C LYS A 113 -3.24 -2.24 -12.24
N PHE A 114 -3.44 -1.73 -13.45
CA PHE A 114 -4.76 -1.43 -14.01
C PHE A 114 -5.10 -2.37 -15.18
N ILE A 115 -6.21 -3.12 -15.08
CA ILE A 115 -6.66 -3.99 -16.16
C ILE A 115 -7.39 -3.18 -17.23
N ARG A 116 -6.64 -2.79 -18.26
CA ARG A 116 -7.14 -1.99 -19.38
C ARG A 116 -8.17 -2.67 -20.29
N ASP A 117 -8.11 -3.99 -20.43
CA ASP A 117 -9.01 -4.75 -21.29
C ASP A 117 -8.95 -6.27 -21.01
N LYS A 118 -9.82 -7.03 -21.66
CA LYS A 118 -9.90 -8.51 -21.57
C LYS A 118 -8.65 -9.24 -22.04
N VAL A 119 -7.85 -8.65 -22.94
CA VAL A 119 -6.60 -9.27 -23.41
C VAL A 119 -5.55 -9.15 -22.31
N HIS A 120 -5.45 -7.96 -21.71
CA HIS A 120 -4.57 -7.71 -20.56
C HIS A 120 -4.98 -8.54 -19.35
N GLY A 121 -6.28 -8.64 -19.03
CA GLY A 121 -6.78 -9.47 -17.93
C GLY A 121 -6.44 -10.96 -18.07
N LYS A 122 -6.29 -11.47 -19.30
CA LYS A 122 -5.81 -12.84 -19.57
C LYS A 122 -4.30 -13.00 -19.42
N GLN A 123 -3.54 -11.91 -19.50
CA GLN A 123 -2.08 -11.91 -19.48
C GLN A 123 -1.51 -11.50 -18.12
N ILE A 124 -2.33 -10.95 -17.23
CA ILE A 124 -1.88 -10.40 -15.94
C ILE A 124 -1.06 -11.39 -15.12
N SER A 125 -1.44 -12.68 -15.07
CA SER A 125 -0.69 -13.72 -14.33
C SER A 125 0.79 -13.75 -14.71
N LYS A 126 1.09 -13.61 -16.02
CA LYS A 126 2.48 -13.58 -16.50
C LYS A 126 3.25 -12.37 -15.95
N GLU A 127 2.63 -11.20 -15.95
CA GLU A 127 3.27 -9.98 -15.41
C GLU A 127 3.55 -10.14 -13.91
N LEU A 128 2.59 -10.68 -13.14
CA LEU A 128 2.81 -10.91 -11.70
C LEU A 128 3.95 -11.90 -11.43
N HIS A 129 4.12 -12.94 -12.25
CA HIS A 129 5.26 -13.85 -12.12
C HIS A 129 6.60 -13.19 -12.48
N ASP A 130 6.63 -12.34 -13.50
CA ASP A 130 7.81 -11.56 -13.86
C ASP A 130 8.20 -10.63 -12.68
N ASP A 131 7.21 -10.00 -12.04
CA ASP A 131 7.42 -9.14 -10.87
C ASP A 131 7.90 -9.96 -9.64
N ILE A 132 7.34 -11.16 -9.39
CA ILE A 132 7.83 -12.08 -8.34
C ILE A 132 9.30 -12.44 -8.57
N GLU A 133 9.70 -12.72 -9.81
CA GLU A 133 11.08 -13.08 -10.16
C GLU A 133 12.05 -11.91 -9.94
N VAL A 134 11.62 -10.68 -10.18
CA VAL A 134 12.40 -9.47 -9.84
C VAL A 134 12.54 -9.36 -8.32
N TYR A 135 11.41 -9.35 -7.61
CA TYR A 135 11.38 -9.03 -6.18
C TYR A 135 11.93 -10.11 -5.25
N ARG A 136 12.00 -11.38 -5.67
CA ARG A 136 12.66 -12.43 -4.86
C ARG A 136 14.14 -12.15 -4.54
N HIS A 137 14.77 -11.26 -5.31
CA HIS A 137 16.15 -10.85 -5.09
C HIS A 137 16.28 -9.61 -4.19
N HIS A 138 15.19 -8.84 -4.03
CA HIS A 138 15.17 -7.55 -3.34
C HIS A 138 15.36 -7.70 -1.82
N GLN A 139 16.35 -7.02 -1.25
CA GLN A 139 16.77 -7.24 0.16
C GLN A 139 15.77 -6.74 1.20
N HIS A 140 14.90 -5.81 0.83
CA HIS A 140 13.90 -5.22 1.72
C HIS A 140 12.46 -5.66 1.39
N CYS A 141 12.29 -6.71 0.58
CA CYS A 141 10.99 -7.27 0.23
C CYS A 141 10.83 -8.66 0.86
N GLU A 142 10.02 -8.75 1.92
CA GLU A 142 9.51 -10.03 2.44
C GLU A 142 8.04 -10.21 2.07
N HIS A 143 7.30 -9.11 1.86
CA HIS A 143 5.92 -9.11 1.43
C HIS A 143 5.76 -8.37 0.11
N LEU A 144 5.21 -9.03 -0.91
CA LEU A 144 4.89 -8.45 -2.20
C LEU A 144 3.37 -8.40 -2.35
N VAL A 145 2.80 -7.19 -2.36
CA VAL A 145 1.37 -6.97 -2.49
C VAL A 145 1.04 -6.56 -3.91
N PHE A 146 0.32 -7.42 -4.62
CA PHE A 146 -0.27 -7.09 -5.90
C PHE A 146 -1.65 -6.46 -5.69
N PHE A 147 -1.76 -5.18 -5.99
CA PHE A 147 -3.04 -4.46 -6.04
C PHE A 147 -3.50 -4.33 -7.49
N ILE A 148 -4.58 -5.02 -7.84
CA ILE A 148 -5.13 -5.04 -9.19
C ILE A 148 -6.46 -4.31 -9.21
N TYR A 149 -6.53 -3.22 -9.96
CA TYR A 149 -7.79 -2.55 -10.28
C TYR A 149 -8.32 -3.07 -11.61
N ASP A 150 -9.46 -3.76 -11.58
CA ASP A 150 -10.12 -4.39 -12.71
C ASP A 150 -11.59 -3.92 -12.80
N PRO A 151 -11.82 -2.68 -13.24
CA PRO A 151 -13.15 -2.05 -13.18
C PRO A 151 -14.18 -2.77 -14.06
N ASP A 152 -13.72 -3.44 -15.11
CA ASP A 152 -14.57 -4.16 -16.07
C ASP A 152 -14.65 -5.67 -15.80
N SER A 153 -14.07 -6.17 -14.71
CA SER A 153 -14.01 -7.61 -14.39
C SER A 153 -13.47 -8.44 -15.57
N SER A 154 -12.38 -7.96 -16.16
CA SER A 154 -11.73 -8.52 -17.34
C SER A 154 -10.79 -9.70 -17.03
N ILE A 155 -10.43 -9.92 -15.76
CA ILE A 155 -9.72 -11.13 -15.33
C ILE A 155 -10.68 -12.33 -15.38
N PRO A 156 -10.39 -13.39 -16.17
CA PRO A 156 -11.33 -14.49 -16.35
C PRO A 156 -11.64 -15.31 -15.09
N ASP A 157 -10.62 -15.54 -14.25
CA ASP A 157 -10.74 -16.34 -13.04
C ASP A 157 -9.81 -15.79 -11.94
N VAL A 158 -10.38 -14.98 -11.06
CA VAL A 158 -9.66 -14.37 -9.93
C VAL A 158 -9.31 -15.41 -8.86
N VAL A 159 -10.08 -16.49 -8.73
CA VAL A 159 -9.82 -17.54 -7.75
C VAL A 159 -8.60 -18.34 -8.16
N ALA A 160 -8.54 -18.79 -9.41
CA ALA A 160 -7.37 -19.48 -9.95
C ALA A 160 -6.12 -18.59 -9.89
N LEU A 161 -6.24 -17.31 -10.25
CA LEU A 161 -5.13 -16.35 -10.13
C LEU A 161 -4.65 -16.23 -8.67
N ARG A 162 -5.57 -16.19 -7.71
CA ARG A 162 -5.21 -16.12 -6.28
C ARG A 162 -4.47 -17.37 -5.83
N GLU A 163 -4.93 -18.56 -6.20
CA GLU A 163 -4.28 -19.83 -5.85
C GLU A 163 -2.86 -19.93 -6.42
N GLU A 164 -2.64 -19.40 -7.62
CA GLU A 164 -1.33 -19.36 -8.28
C GLU A 164 -0.37 -18.35 -7.60
N ILE A 165 -0.87 -17.15 -7.31
CA ILE A 165 -0.06 -16.04 -6.81
C ILE A 165 0.14 -16.08 -5.30
N VAL A 166 -0.89 -16.36 -4.51
CA VAL A 166 -0.84 -16.34 -3.03
C VAL A 166 -0.34 -17.69 -2.52
N SER A 167 0.98 -17.84 -2.51
CA SER A 167 1.67 -19.00 -1.95
C SER A 167 2.94 -18.60 -1.23
N ASP A 168 3.28 -19.37 -0.19
CA ASP A 168 4.51 -19.17 0.57
C ASP A 168 5.71 -19.61 -0.27
N ARG A 169 6.66 -18.70 -0.48
CA ARG A 169 7.87 -18.96 -1.27
C ARG A 169 9.10 -18.74 -0.42
N ILE A 170 10.14 -19.54 -0.66
CA ILE A 170 11.46 -19.38 -0.05
C ILE A 170 12.51 -19.40 -1.16
N TYR A 171 13.27 -18.30 -1.28
CA TYR A 171 14.34 -18.16 -2.26
C TYR A 171 15.67 -17.89 -1.56
N SER A 172 16.64 -18.77 -1.75
CA SER A 172 17.96 -18.66 -1.11
C SER A 172 17.89 -18.45 0.42
N GLY A 173 16.95 -19.12 1.08
CA GLY A 173 16.70 -19.01 2.53
C GLY A 173 15.94 -17.78 2.99
N ARG A 174 15.48 -16.91 2.08
CA ARG A 174 14.65 -15.74 2.38
C ARG A 174 13.20 -16.00 2.00
N PRO A 175 12.23 -15.70 2.88
CA PRO A 175 10.82 -15.82 2.54
C PRO A 175 10.38 -14.70 1.60
N LEU A 176 9.43 -15.00 0.73
CA LEU A 176 8.65 -14.03 -0.04
C LEU A 176 7.18 -14.42 0.04
N TYR A 177 6.39 -13.59 0.71
CA TYR A 177 4.95 -13.77 0.84
C TYR A 177 4.23 -12.88 -0.16
N CYS A 178 3.49 -13.49 -1.08
CA CYS A 178 2.74 -12.76 -2.09
C CYS A 178 1.29 -12.59 -1.64
N HIS A 179 0.79 -11.36 -1.74
CA HIS A 179 -0.60 -11.00 -1.43
C HIS A 179 -1.28 -10.52 -2.70
N LEU A 180 -2.54 -10.88 -2.90
CA LEU A 180 -3.31 -10.45 -4.06
C LEU A 180 -4.60 -9.76 -3.61
N ILE A 181 -4.78 -8.52 -4.03
CA ILE A 181 -5.98 -7.71 -3.82
C ILE A 181 -6.51 -7.35 -5.20
N VAL A 182 -7.71 -7.81 -5.53
CA VAL A 182 -8.40 -7.44 -6.78
C VAL A 182 -9.61 -6.61 -6.41
N ARG A 183 -9.77 -5.44 -7.05
CA ARG A 183 -10.89 -4.52 -6.85
C ARG A 183 -11.49 -4.04 -8.17
N PRO A 184 -12.82 -3.97 -8.28
CA PRO A 184 -13.49 -3.25 -9.36
C PRO A 184 -13.47 -1.73 -9.10
#